data_AF-A0A3Q0FZV6-F1
#
_entry.id   AF-A0A3Q0FZV6-F1
#
_cell.length_a   1.000
_cell.length_b   1.000
_cell.length_c   1.000
_cell.angle_alpha   90.00
_cell.angle_beta   90.00
_cell.angle_gamma   90.00
#
_symmetry.space_group_name_H-M   'P 1'
#
loop_
_entity.id
_entity.type
_entity.pdbx_description
1 polymer ?
#
loop_
_entity_poly.entity_id
_entity_poly.type
_entity_poly.pdbx_seq_one_letter_code
_entity_poly.pdbx_strand_id
1 'polypeptide(L)'
;MPGRGRGWRIGYCLQEQKKRKLNFQDFEALCRERGHEVVELDLGRPLSPQGPFDVILHKPSDLLLASDYDIHAQSLVDSFQAYTDTHARTLVLDPLSNVRPLLDRFESCLLLRDLRAQDNSVFSPPCVELPAGSGHEALGQVLARGLTFPLSDPTVCPPGYEGVPEFFPALLSHIETLLETREREEPPSSPPETP
;
A
#
# COMPACT_ATOMS: atom_id res chain seq x y z
N MET A 1 -19.79 3.60 27.12
CA MET A 1 -20.59 3.40 25.89
C MET A 1 -19.68 3.72 24.72
N PRO A 2 -19.24 2.75 23.90
CA PRO A 2 -18.46 3.07 22.71
C PRO A 2 -19.38 3.80 21.73
N GLY A 3 -18.89 4.89 21.14
CA GLY A 3 -19.64 5.73 20.22
C GLY A 3 -20.14 4.92 19.03
N ARG A 4 -21.42 5.09 18.69
CA ARG A 4 -22.03 4.48 17.52
C ARG A 4 -21.57 5.27 16.29
N GLY A 5 -20.35 5.02 15.82
CA GLY A 5 -19.85 5.52 14.54
C GLY A 5 -20.71 4.97 13.40
N ARG A 6 -20.82 5.71 12.29
CA ARG A 6 -21.44 5.18 11.07
C ARG A 6 -20.63 3.99 10.56
N GLY A 7 -21.29 3.05 9.87
CA GLY A 7 -20.58 2.00 9.14
C GLY A 7 -19.77 2.63 8.01
N TRP A 8 -18.52 2.19 7.84
CA TRP A 8 -17.64 2.59 6.75
C TRP A 8 -17.70 1.52 5.66
N ARG A 9 -17.53 1.93 4.41
CA ARG A 9 -17.47 1.04 3.26
C ARG A 9 -16.02 0.83 2.84
N ILE A 10 -15.52 -0.35 3.17
CA ILE A 10 -14.13 -0.79 2.99
C ILE A 10 -14.05 -1.60 1.70
N GLY A 11 -13.48 -0.99 0.67
CA GLY A 11 -13.08 -1.71 -0.54
C GLY A 11 -11.78 -2.47 -0.32
N TYR A 12 -11.61 -3.65 -0.90
CA TYR A 12 -10.29 -4.27 -1.00
C TYR A 12 -10.00 -4.91 -2.36
N CYS A 13 -8.73 -4.89 -2.77
CA CYS A 13 -8.23 -5.59 -3.95
C CYS A 13 -6.96 -6.38 -3.59
N LEU A 14 -7.11 -7.68 -3.36
CA LEU A 14 -6.03 -8.59 -2.99
C LEU A 14 -6.09 -9.85 -3.85
N GLN A 15 -4.93 -10.32 -4.31
CA GLN A 15 -4.86 -11.61 -5.00
C GLN A 15 -5.29 -12.77 -4.09
N GLU A 16 -5.88 -13.79 -4.69
CA GLU A 16 -6.36 -14.99 -3.99
C GLU A 16 -5.29 -15.67 -3.12
N GLN A 17 -4.05 -15.73 -3.61
CA GLN A 17 -2.91 -16.27 -2.83
C GLN A 17 -2.68 -15.48 -1.54
N LYS A 18 -2.81 -14.14 -1.59
CA LYS A 18 -2.60 -13.26 -0.44
C LYS A 18 -3.77 -13.35 0.54
N LYS A 19 -5.00 -13.43 0.04
CA LYS A 19 -6.21 -13.62 0.85
C LYS A 19 -6.12 -14.90 1.68
N ARG A 20 -5.69 -16.00 1.05
CA ARG A 20 -5.48 -17.29 1.73
C ARG A 20 -4.38 -17.23 2.78
N LYS A 21 -3.22 -16.68 2.42
CA LYS A 21 -2.07 -16.54 3.32
C LYS A 21 -2.37 -15.73 4.58
N LEU A 22 -3.15 -14.65 4.43
CA LEU A 22 -3.53 -13.80 5.56
C LEU A 22 -4.77 -14.28 6.32
N ASN A 23 -5.47 -15.31 5.84
CA ASN A 23 -6.82 -15.66 6.27
C ASN A 23 -7.78 -14.44 6.27
N PHE A 24 -7.85 -13.73 5.13
CA PHE A 24 -8.54 -12.43 5.04
C PHE A 24 -10.05 -12.49 5.34
N GLN A 25 -10.65 -13.69 5.36
CA GLN A 25 -12.03 -13.88 5.80
C GLN A 25 -12.26 -13.43 7.26
N ASP A 26 -11.26 -13.62 8.13
CA ASP A 26 -11.32 -13.16 9.52
C ASP A 26 -11.40 -11.64 9.60
N PHE A 27 -10.67 -10.94 8.72
CA PHE A 27 -10.75 -9.49 8.62
C PHE A 27 -12.13 -9.03 8.16
N GLU A 28 -12.71 -9.67 7.14
CA GLU A 28 -14.06 -9.30 6.71
C GLU A 28 -15.10 -9.54 7.79
N ALA A 29 -15.00 -10.65 8.54
CA ALA A 29 -15.88 -10.96 9.65
C ALA A 29 -15.76 -9.90 10.76
N LEU A 30 -14.53 -9.53 11.12
CA LEU A 30 -14.25 -8.51 12.11
C LEU A 30 -14.82 -7.14 11.72
N CYS A 31 -14.65 -6.73 10.46
CA CYS A 31 -15.22 -5.48 9.96
C CYS A 31 -16.75 -5.49 10.03
N ARG A 32 -17.41 -6.59 9.66
CA ARG A 32 -18.87 -6.74 9.75
C ARG A 32 -19.37 -6.72 11.20
N GLU A 33 -18.63 -7.34 12.12
CA GLU A 33 -18.94 -7.31 13.55
C GLU A 33 -18.90 -5.88 14.12
N ARG A 34 -17.97 -5.04 13.63
CA ARG A 34 -17.90 -3.61 13.97
C ARG A 34 -18.86 -2.72 13.18
N GLY A 35 -19.68 -3.30 12.30
CA GLY A 35 -20.72 -2.58 11.56
C GLY A 35 -20.24 -1.91 10.27
N HIS A 36 -19.08 -2.31 9.73
CA HIS A 36 -18.57 -1.83 8.44
C HIS A 36 -18.98 -2.77 7.30
N GLU A 37 -19.13 -2.21 6.11
CA GLU A 37 -19.33 -2.96 4.88
C GLU A 37 -17.97 -3.26 4.25
N VAL A 38 -17.75 -4.50 3.81
CA VAL A 38 -16.51 -4.90 3.13
C VAL A 38 -16.84 -5.45 1.75
N VAL A 39 -16.17 -4.92 0.73
CA VAL A 39 -16.43 -5.21 -0.69
C VAL A 39 -15.12 -5.57 -1.40
N GLU A 40 -15.08 -6.73 -2.05
CA GLU A 40 -14.00 -7.08 -2.99
C GLU A 40 -14.16 -6.30 -4.29
N LEU A 41 -13.14 -5.53 -4.68
CA LEU A 41 -13.14 -4.72 -5.90
C LEU A 41 -12.86 -5.59 -7.13
N ASP A 42 -13.69 -5.41 -8.15
CA ASP A 42 -13.40 -5.92 -9.50
C ASP A 42 -12.72 -4.82 -10.31
N LEU A 43 -11.39 -4.90 -10.43
CA LEU A 43 -10.62 -3.94 -11.25
C LEU A 43 -10.94 -4.03 -12.74
N GLY A 44 -11.49 -5.16 -13.21
CA GLY A 44 -11.92 -5.33 -14.61
C GLY A 44 -13.14 -4.49 -14.98
N ARG A 45 -13.75 -3.81 -14.00
CA ARG A 45 -14.90 -2.92 -14.17
C ARG A 45 -14.59 -1.54 -13.58
N PRO A 46 -15.26 -0.48 -14.05
CA PRO A 46 -15.14 0.84 -13.45
C PRO A 46 -15.44 0.80 -11.94
N LEU A 47 -14.65 1.53 -11.14
CA LEU A 47 -14.80 1.55 -9.68
C LEU A 47 -15.92 2.49 -9.21
N SER A 48 -16.26 3.52 -9.99
CA SER A 48 -17.34 4.47 -9.67
C SER A 48 -18.69 3.81 -9.30
N PRO A 49 -19.22 2.83 -10.07
CA PRO A 49 -20.46 2.14 -9.70
C PRO A 49 -20.29 1.13 -8.56
N GLN A 50 -19.05 0.72 -8.22
CA GLN A 50 -18.78 -0.17 -7.10
C GLN A 50 -18.73 0.60 -5.79
N GLY A 51 -18.33 1.88 -5.82
CA GLY A 51 -18.29 2.81 -4.70
C GLY A 51 -19.66 3.42 -4.34
N PRO A 52 -19.70 4.49 -3.53
CA PRO A 52 -18.55 5.16 -2.91
C PRO A 52 -17.87 4.27 -1.85
N PHE A 53 -16.57 4.46 -1.66
CA PHE A 53 -15.77 3.79 -0.63
C PHE A 53 -15.20 4.85 0.33
N ASP A 54 -15.16 4.54 1.62
CA ASP A 54 -14.45 5.37 2.60
C ASP A 54 -12.95 5.06 2.58
N VAL A 55 -12.61 3.78 2.39
CA VAL A 55 -11.24 3.30 2.31
C VAL A 55 -11.11 2.18 1.27
N ILE A 56 -9.97 2.11 0.59
CA ILE A 56 -9.58 1.02 -0.29
C ILE A 56 -8.26 0.44 0.21
N LEU A 57 -8.28 -0.85 0.56
CA LEU A 57 -7.11 -1.66 0.88
C LEU A 57 -6.64 -2.37 -0.38
N HIS A 58 -5.38 -2.25 -0.78
CA HIS A 58 -4.92 -2.93 -1.99
C HIS A 58 -3.50 -3.44 -1.88
N LYS A 59 -3.19 -4.45 -2.69
CA LYS A 59 -1.83 -4.91 -2.93
C LYS A 59 -1.58 -5.21 -4.42
N PRO A 60 -1.46 -4.17 -5.27
CA PRO A 60 -1.36 -4.30 -6.71
C PRO A 60 0.11 -4.42 -7.15
N SER A 61 1.03 -4.85 -6.29
CA SER A 61 2.47 -4.89 -6.62
C SER A 61 2.73 -5.62 -7.95
N ASP A 62 2.10 -6.77 -8.16
CA ASP A 62 2.25 -7.54 -9.40
C ASP A 62 1.57 -6.86 -10.60
N LEU A 63 0.44 -6.17 -10.37
CA LEU A 63 -0.26 -5.42 -11.41
C LEU A 63 0.54 -4.19 -11.85
N LEU A 64 1.17 -3.50 -10.90
CA LEU A 64 2.07 -2.37 -11.15
C LEU A 64 3.36 -2.81 -11.84
N LEU A 65 3.91 -3.96 -11.49
CA LEU A 65 5.05 -4.54 -12.22
C LEU A 65 4.64 -4.92 -13.65
N ALA A 66 3.46 -5.52 -13.81
CA ALA A 66 2.95 -5.90 -15.12
C ALA A 66 2.63 -4.70 -16.03
N SER A 67 2.25 -3.54 -15.46
CA SER A 67 1.88 -2.36 -16.25
C SER A 67 3.01 -1.83 -17.13
N ASP A 68 4.26 -2.12 -16.80
CA ASP A 68 5.42 -1.67 -17.59
C ASP A 68 5.52 -2.35 -18.97
N TYR A 69 4.83 -3.48 -19.18
CA TYR A 69 4.89 -4.26 -20.41
C TYR A 69 3.55 -4.83 -20.90
N ASP A 70 2.48 -4.77 -20.09
CA ASP A 70 1.13 -5.21 -20.46
C ASP A 70 0.14 -4.03 -20.49
N ILE A 71 -0.38 -3.74 -21.69
CA ILE A 71 -1.36 -2.67 -21.93
C ILE A 71 -2.64 -2.87 -21.11
N HIS A 72 -3.06 -4.12 -20.90
CA HIS A 72 -4.24 -4.40 -20.09
C HIS A 72 -3.97 -4.05 -18.62
N ALA A 73 -2.84 -4.50 -18.07
CA ALA A 73 -2.42 -4.15 -16.72
C ALA A 73 -2.29 -2.63 -16.53
N GLN A 74 -1.69 -1.93 -17.51
CA GLN A 74 -1.61 -0.47 -17.51
C GLN A 74 -3.00 0.18 -17.46
N SER A 75 -3.95 -0.28 -18.28
CA SER A 75 -5.31 0.26 -18.29
C SER A 75 -6.04 0.07 -16.95
N LEU A 76 -5.81 -1.05 -16.26
CA LEU A 76 -6.37 -1.29 -14.92
C LEU A 76 -5.77 -0.34 -13.88
N VAL A 77 -4.46 -0.12 -13.92
CA VAL A 77 -3.76 0.83 -13.03
C VAL A 77 -4.24 2.25 -13.29
N ASP A 78 -4.37 2.66 -14.55
CA ASP A 78 -4.87 3.98 -14.92
C ASP A 78 -6.31 4.19 -14.47
N SER A 79 -7.17 3.17 -14.60
CA SER A 79 -8.55 3.23 -14.12
C SER A 79 -8.62 3.37 -12.59
N PHE A 80 -7.77 2.64 -11.87
CA PHE A 80 -7.67 2.76 -10.41
C PHE A 80 -7.19 4.15 -10.01
N GLN A 81 -6.12 4.65 -10.64
CA GLN A 81 -5.57 5.98 -10.37
C GLN A 81 -6.60 7.08 -10.66
N ALA A 82 -7.30 7.01 -11.79
CA ALA A 82 -8.34 7.96 -12.14
C ALA A 82 -9.48 7.97 -11.10
N TYR A 83 -9.86 6.82 -10.56
CA TYR A 83 -10.83 6.75 -9.46
C TYR A 83 -10.31 7.42 -8.19
N THR A 84 -9.07 7.14 -7.79
CA THR A 84 -8.50 7.73 -6.56
C THR A 84 -8.29 9.24 -6.68
N ASP A 85 -7.94 9.74 -7.86
CA ASP A 85 -7.76 11.17 -8.12
C ASP A 85 -9.10 11.92 -8.11
N THR A 86 -10.16 11.29 -8.63
CA THR A 86 -11.51 11.86 -8.65
C THR A 86 -12.21 11.79 -7.28
N HIS A 87 -11.82 10.86 -6.41
CA HIS A 87 -12.43 10.64 -5.10
C HIS A 87 -11.41 10.88 -3.99
N ALA A 88 -10.94 12.13 -3.85
CA ALA A 88 -9.95 12.52 -2.83
C ALA A 88 -10.37 12.22 -1.36
N ARG A 89 -11.67 11.96 -1.13
CA ARG A 89 -12.21 11.51 0.15
C ARG A 89 -11.90 10.05 0.46
N THR A 90 -11.77 9.20 -0.55
CA THR A 90 -11.44 7.79 -0.37
C THR A 90 -10.01 7.67 0.14
N LEU A 91 -9.84 7.09 1.32
CA LEU A 91 -8.52 6.74 1.85
C LEU A 91 -7.97 5.53 1.07
N VAL A 92 -6.77 5.64 0.54
CA VAL A 92 -6.15 4.56 -0.24
C VAL A 92 -4.95 4.04 0.55
N LEU A 93 -4.97 2.77 0.95
CA LEU A 93 -3.92 2.14 1.73
C LEU A 93 -3.22 1.05 0.91
N ASP A 94 -2.01 1.27 0.40
CA ASP A 94 -1.19 2.51 0.42
C ASP A 94 -1.24 3.25 -0.93
N PRO A 95 -1.22 4.59 -1.01
CA PRO A 95 -1.30 5.32 -2.28
C PRO A 95 -0.33 4.77 -3.34
N LEU A 96 -0.77 4.62 -4.59
CA LEU A 96 0.06 4.01 -5.65
C LEU A 96 1.41 4.72 -5.83
N SER A 97 1.46 6.04 -5.63
CA SER A 97 2.69 6.82 -5.65
C SER A 97 3.71 6.39 -4.59
N ASN A 98 3.24 5.93 -3.43
CA ASN A 98 4.09 5.46 -2.33
C ASN A 98 4.52 4.01 -2.55
N VAL A 99 3.68 3.21 -3.23
CA VAL A 99 3.97 1.80 -3.52
C VAL A 99 4.98 1.64 -4.65
N ARG A 100 4.92 2.48 -5.70
CA ARG A 100 5.79 2.36 -6.89
C ARG A 100 7.29 2.30 -6.56
N PRO A 101 7.87 3.22 -5.76
CA PRO A 101 9.28 3.15 -5.37
C PRO A 101 9.66 1.88 -4.60
N LEU A 102 8.69 1.25 -3.92
CA LEU A 102 8.92 0.04 -3.13
C LEU A 102 8.98 -1.24 -3.97
N LEU A 103 8.65 -1.15 -5.27
CA LEU A 103 8.80 -2.26 -6.22
C LEU A 103 10.24 -2.44 -6.67
N ASP A 104 11.02 -1.35 -6.67
CA ASP A 104 12.44 -1.36 -6.93
C ASP A 104 13.22 -1.37 -5.60
N ARG A 105 14.11 -2.36 -5.45
CA ARG A 105 14.87 -2.50 -4.22
C ARG A 105 15.95 -1.44 -4.05
N PHE A 106 16.55 -1.00 -5.15
CA PHE A 106 17.55 0.06 -5.08
C PHE A 106 16.88 1.38 -4.67
N GLU A 107 15.74 1.72 -5.27
CA GLU A 107 14.93 2.89 -4.87
C GLU A 107 14.49 2.79 -3.40
N SER A 108 14.04 1.62 -2.95
CA SER A 108 13.73 1.39 -1.53
C SER A 108 14.93 1.67 -0.61
N CYS A 109 16.14 1.26 -1.01
CA CYS A 109 17.35 1.56 -0.26
C CYS A 109 17.72 3.04 -0.29
N LEU A 110 17.47 3.74 -1.40
CA LEU A 110 17.66 5.20 -1.48
C LEU A 110 16.72 5.92 -0.51
N LEU A 111 15.44 5.53 -0.46
CA LEU A 111 14.48 6.07 0.50
C LEU A 111 14.92 5.84 1.96
N LEU A 112 15.38 4.62 2.30
CA LEU A 112 15.90 4.32 3.64
C LEU A 112 17.15 5.14 3.99
N ARG A 113 18.03 5.39 3.01
CA ARG A 113 19.19 6.25 3.21
C ARG A 113 18.79 7.69 3.49
N ASP A 114 17.80 8.20 2.77
CA ASP A 114 17.32 9.57 2.93
C ASP A 114 16.55 9.75 4.25
N LEU A 115 15.86 8.71 4.73
CA LEU A 115 15.30 8.66 6.08
C LEU A 115 16.37 8.62 7.16
N ARG A 116 17.43 7.82 6.97
CA ARG A 116 18.58 7.79 7.89
C ARG A 116 19.26 9.16 8.04
N ALA A 117 19.28 9.97 6.98
CA ALA A 117 19.82 11.32 7.05
C ALA A 117 19.01 12.24 7.99
N GLN A 118 17.76 11.89 8.28
CA GLN A 118 16.85 12.62 9.16
C GLN A 118 16.75 11.99 10.55
N ASP A 119 16.91 10.68 10.66
CA ASP A 119 16.83 9.92 11.91
C ASP A 119 18.02 8.95 12.06
N ASN A 120 18.89 9.25 13.03
CA ASN A 120 20.08 8.44 13.33
C ASN A 120 19.77 7.07 13.95
N SER A 121 18.51 6.80 14.34
CA SER A 121 18.09 5.49 14.82
C SER A 121 17.89 4.47 13.70
N VAL A 122 17.73 4.95 12.46
CA VAL A 122 17.54 4.10 11.28
C VAL A 122 18.89 3.71 10.69
N PHE A 123 19.18 2.40 10.70
CA PHE A 123 20.33 1.86 10.00
C PHE A 123 19.95 1.47 8.57
N SER A 124 20.60 2.12 7.60
CA SER A 124 20.55 1.72 6.19
C SER A 124 21.94 1.24 5.78
N PRO A 125 22.13 -0.08 5.50
CA PRO A 125 23.37 -0.60 4.95
C PRO A 125 23.67 0.08 3.60
N PRO A 126 24.96 0.28 3.24
CA PRO A 126 25.30 0.68 1.88
C PRO A 126 24.71 -0.32 0.87
N CYS A 127 24.28 0.18 -0.28
CA CYS A 127 23.74 -0.61 -1.37
C CYS A 127 24.29 -0.09 -2.69
N VAL A 128 24.37 -0.97 -3.69
CA VAL A 128 24.77 -0.63 -5.06
C VAL A 128 23.91 -1.42 -6.02
N GLU A 129 23.40 -0.75 -7.05
CA GLU A 129 22.79 -1.42 -8.19
C GLU A 129 23.89 -1.83 -9.16
N LEU A 130 23.89 -3.11 -9.56
CA LEU A 130 24.83 -3.66 -10.53
C LEU A 130 24.04 -4.06 -11.78
N PRO A 131 24.23 -3.37 -12.92
CA PRO A 131 23.57 -3.75 -14.17
C PRO A 131 23.93 -5.18 -14.57
N ALA A 132 23.00 -5.86 -15.24
CA ALA A 132 23.24 -7.19 -15.79
C ALA A 132 24.45 -7.15 -16.75
N GLY A 133 25.39 -8.08 -16.59
CA GLY A 133 26.61 -8.14 -17.39
C GLY A 133 27.78 -7.27 -16.89
N SER A 134 27.64 -6.62 -15.73
CA SER A 134 28.70 -5.82 -15.09
C SER A 134 30.00 -6.58 -14.79
N GLY A 135 29.97 -7.92 -14.74
CA GLY A 135 31.15 -8.78 -14.81
C GLY A 135 32.33 -8.32 -13.95
N HIS A 136 33.46 -8.01 -14.58
CA HIS A 136 34.68 -7.55 -13.91
C HIS A 136 34.61 -6.12 -13.36
N GLU A 137 33.72 -5.26 -13.86
CA GLU A 137 33.56 -3.87 -13.39
C GLU A 137 32.75 -3.78 -12.09
N ALA A 138 31.94 -4.80 -11.79
CA ALA A 138 31.12 -4.87 -10.59
C ALA A 138 31.92 -4.68 -9.31
N LEU A 139 33.12 -5.27 -9.22
CA LEU A 139 33.98 -5.15 -8.04
C LEU A 139 34.44 -3.70 -7.81
N GLY A 140 34.75 -2.97 -8.88
CA GLY A 140 35.12 -1.55 -8.79
C GLY A 140 33.97 -0.71 -8.26
N GLN A 141 32.74 -0.97 -8.72
CA GLN A 141 31.54 -0.26 -8.27
C GLN A 141 31.19 -0.58 -6.81
N VAL A 142 31.34 -1.83 -6.39
CA VAL A 142 31.16 -2.28 -5.00
C VAL A 142 32.15 -1.56 -4.08
N LEU A 143 33.45 -1.60 -4.40
CA LEU A 143 34.49 -0.98 -3.58
C LEU A 143 34.36 0.54 -3.51
N ALA A 144 34.03 1.20 -4.63
CA ALA A 144 33.81 2.64 -4.67
C ALA A 144 32.64 3.10 -3.78
N ARG A 145 31.67 2.21 -3.52
CA ARG A 145 30.51 2.46 -2.65
C ARG A 145 30.75 2.04 -1.20
N GLY A 146 31.97 1.61 -0.85
CA GLY A 146 32.34 1.23 0.51
C GLY A 146 31.72 -0.08 1.00
N LEU A 147 31.25 -0.93 0.07
CA LEU A 147 30.72 -2.25 0.37
C LEU A 147 31.85 -3.22 0.70
N THR A 148 31.64 -4.05 1.72
CA THR A 148 32.62 -5.06 2.19
C THR A 148 31.99 -6.44 2.19
N PHE A 149 32.82 -7.48 2.04
CA PHE A 149 32.35 -8.88 2.07
C PHE A 149 32.12 -9.36 3.51
N PRO A 150 31.14 -10.24 3.76
CA PRO A 150 30.23 -10.86 2.79
C PRO A 150 29.07 -9.94 2.36
N LEU A 151 28.72 -9.99 1.07
CA LEU A 151 27.54 -9.29 0.53
C LEU A 151 26.33 -10.22 0.54
N SER A 152 25.18 -9.70 0.94
CA SER A 152 23.90 -10.40 0.88
C SER A 152 23.22 -10.10 -0.45
N ASP A 153 22.81 -11.12 -1.20
CA ASP A 153 21.82 -10.93 -2.26
C ASP A 153 20.46 -10.67 -1.58
N PRO A 154 19.82 -9.51 -1.82
CA PRO A 154 18.59 -9.18 -1.14
C PRO A 154 17.40 -10.08 -1.54
N THR A 155 17.49 -10.98 -2.54
CA THR A 155 16.36 -11.82 -3.05
C THR A 155 15.55 -12.58 -2.00
N VAL A 156 16.03 -12.70 -0.77
CA VAL A 156 15.24 -13.18 0.38
C VAL A 156 14.27 -12.10 0.87
N CYS A 157 13.01 -12.18 0.47
CA CYS A 157 11.93 -11.39 1.09
C CYS A 157 11.77 -11.78 2.57
N PRO A 158 11.61 -10.81 3.49
CA PRO A 158 11.28 -11.12 4.87
C PRO A 158 9.95 -11.91 4.94
N PRO A 159 9.79 -12.80 5.93
CA PRO A 159 8.55 -13.56 6.10
C PRO A 159 7.36 -12.60 6.24
N GLY A 160 6.23 -12.97 5.63
CA GLY A 160 5.00 -12.17 5.72
C GLY A 160 4.41 -12.19 7.14
N TYR A 161 3.39 -11.36 7.36
CA TYR A 161 2.65 -11.26 8.62
C TYR A 161 1.76 -12.49 8.96
N GLU A 162 2.08 -13.66 8.42
CA GLU A 162 1.29 -14.87 8.64
C GLU A 162 1.35 -15.28 10.11
N GLY A 163 0.18 -15.38 10.76
CA GLY A 163 0.07 -15.81 12.15
C GLY A 163 0.43 -14.75 13.20
N VAL A 164 0.58 -13.48 12.83
CA VAL A 164 0.75 -12.39 13.81
C VAL A 164 -0.59 -12.15 14.53
N PRO A 165 -0.72 -12.47 15.83
CA PRO A 165 -1.94 -12.20 16.56
C PRO A 165 -2.20 -10.69 16.60
N GLU A 166 -3.48 -10.29 16.66
CA GLU A 166 -3.92 -8.89 16.68
C GLU A 166 -3.64 -8.06 15.41
N PHE A 167 -3.08 -8.63 14.34
CA PHE A 167 -2.81 -7.88 13.10
C PHE A 167 -4.08 -7.22 12.54
N PHE A 168 -5.17 -7.99 12.38
CA PHE A 168 -6.43 -7.46 11.84
C PHE A 168 -7.16 -6.50 12.79
N PRO A 169 -7.27 -6.78 14.10
CA PRO A 169 -7.76 -5.79 15.07
C PRO A 169 -6.97 -4.48 15.06
N ALA A 170 -5.64 -4.54 14.99
CA ALA A 170 -4.79 -3.36 14.94
C ALA A 170 -4.96 -2.59 13.62
N LEU A 171 -4.98 -3.31 12.49
CA LEU A 171 -5.21 -2.71 11.17
C LEU A 171 -6.57 -2.02 11.10
N LEU A 172 -7.64 -2.68 11.55
CA LEU A 172 -8.97 -2.09 11.55
C LEU A 172 -8.99 -0.85 12.43
N SER A 173 -8.54 -0.94 13.69
CA SER A 173 -8.52 0.21 14.59
C SER A 173 -7.71 1.40 14.05
N HIS A 174 -6.62 1.12 13.32
CA HIS A 174 -5.85 2.15 12.64
C HIS A 174 -6.65 2.82 11.50
N ILE A 175 -7.34 2.04 10.67
CA ILE A 175 -8.21 2.55 9.61
C ILE A 175 -9.32 3.44 10.19
N GLU A 176 -9.99 2.97 11.25
CA GLU A 176 -11.05 3.73 11.94
C GLU A 176 -10.51 5.08 12.43
N THR A 177 -9.34 5.08 13.07
CA THR A 177 -8.66 6.30 13.56
C THR A 177 -8.35 7.28 12.42
N LEU A 178 -7.85 6.79 11.29
CA LEU A 178 -7.54 7.62 10.12
C LEU A 178 -8.80 8.26 9.53
N LEU A 179 -9.88 7.49 9.42
CA LEU A 179 -11.16 7.98 8.90
C LEU A 179 -11.78 9.02 9.83
N GLU A 180 -11.79 8.78 11.14
CA GLU A 180 -12.27 9.75 12.14
C GLU A 180 -11.48 11.07 12.12
N THR A 181 -10.15 10.98 11.95
CA THR A 181 -9.28 12.16 11.91
C THR A 181 -9.61 13.04 10.70
N ARG A 182 -9.80 12.44 9.51
CA ARG A 182 -10.10 13.19 8.28
C ARG A 182 -11.45 13.89 8.32
N GLU A 183 -12.44 13.33 9.00
CA GLU A 183 -13.72 14.00 9.19
C GLU A 183 -13.64 15.23 10.08
N ARG A 184 -12.83 15.16 11.12
CA ARG A 184 -12.67 16.27 12.06
C ARG A 184 -11.95 17.46 11.43
N GLU A 185 -11.13 17.21 10.42
CA GLU A 185 -10.41 18.23 9.65
C GLU A 185 -11.28 18.90 8.56
N GLU A 186 -12.47 18.37 8.24
CA GLU A 186 -13.39 19.05 7.33
C GLU A 186 -14.07 20.26 8.03
N PRO A 187 -14.04 21.47 7.43
CA PRO A 187 -14.90 22.56 7.89
C PRO A 187 -16.36 22.18 7.62
N PRO A 188 -17.32 22.59 8.50
CA PRO A 188 -18.72 22.25 8.32
C PRO A 188 -19.20 22.76 6.96
N SER A 189 -19.73 21.86 6.13
CA SER A 189 -20.37 22.20 4.86
C SER A 189 -21.43 23.25 5.14
N SER A 190 -21.29 24.43 4.52
CA SER A 190 -22.32 25.46 4.54
C SER A 190 -23.64 24.87 4.05
N PRO A 191 -24.77 25.14 4.73
CA PRO A 191 -26.07 24.66 4.29
C PRO A 191 -26.37 25.20 2.88
N PRO A 192 -27.13 24.47 2.05
CA PRO A 192 -27.51 24.94 0.73
C PRO A 192 -28.30 26.24 0.89
N GLU A 193 -27.85 27.31 0.24
CA GLU A 193 -28.66 28.50 -0.01
C GLU A 193 -29.87 28.05 -0.84
N THR A 194 -31.01 27.89 -0.18
CA THR A 194 -32.30 27.76 -0.86
C THR A 194 -32.67 29.10 -1.50
N PRO A 195 -33.07 29.13 -2.78
CA PRO A 195 -33.62 30.32 -3.41
C PRO A 195 -34.97 30.75 -2.84
#